data_AF-A0A1W1BN00-F1
#
_entry.id   AF-A0A1W1BN00-F1
#
_cell.length_a   1.000
_cell.length_b   1.000
_cell.length_c   1.000
_cell.angle_alpha   90.00
_cell.angle_beta   90.00
_cell.angle_gamma   90.00
#
_symmetry.space_group_name_H-M   'P 1'
#
loop_
_entity.id
_entity.type
_entity.pdbx_description
1 polymer ?
#
loop_
_entity_poly.entity_id
_entity_poly.type
_entity_poly.pdbx_seq_one_letter_code
_entity_poly.pdbx_strand_id
1 'polypeptide(L)' 'MIQMFRYFLVISFLFSASISFADKEDGVAVLNNEPTEKAMQAVRDGAKTRCENVEEEDEKQQCVADYYAQHNLEEEPSCD' A
#
# COMPACT_ATOMS: atom_id res chain seq x y z
N MET A 1 30.26 6.61 20.99
CA MET A 1 28.94 7.23 21.31
C MET A 1 28.26 7.86 20.09
N ILE A 2 29.00 8.33 19.07
CA ILE A 2 28.42 9.01 17.88
C ILE A 2 27.78 8.02 16.88
N GLN A 3 28.29 6.80 16.76
CA GLN A 3 27.76 5.79 15.82
C GLN A 3 26.37 5.27 16.19
N MET A 4 26.07 5.08 17.48
CA MET A 4 24.74 4.67 17.97
C MET A 4 23.64 5.66 17.57
N PHE A 5 23.94 6.97 17.60
CA PHE A 5 22.97 8.02 17.27
C PHE A 5 22.56 8.02 15.80
N ARG A 6 23.50 7.64 14.92
CA ARG A 6 23.27 7.59 13.47
C ARG A 6 22.40 6.40 13.06
N TYR A 7 22.60 5.25 13.70
CA TYR A 7 21.73 4.08 13.50
C TYR A 7 20.32 4.33 14.06
N PHE A 8 20.20 5.04 15.18
CA PHE A 8 18.89 5.37 15.75
C PHE A 8 18.04 6.23 14.79
N LEU A 9 18.64 7.20 14.09
CA LEU A 9 17.95 8.01 13.09
C LEU A 9 17.49 7.18 11.87
N VAL A 10 18.34 6.28 11.36
CA VAL A 10 18.00 5.43 10.20
C VAL A 10 16.91 4.42 10.55
N ILE A 11 16.97 3.82 11.75
CA ILE A 11 15.96 2.86 12.23
C ILE A 11 14.62 3.58 12.49
N SER A 12 14.65 4.81 13.02
CA SER A 12 13.44 5.61 13.23
C SER A 12 12.76 5.98 11.91
N PHE A 13 13.54 6.32 10.87
CA PHE A 13 13.03 6.63 9.54
C PHE A 13 12.40 5.40 8.86
N LEU A 14 12.99 4.22 9.03
CA LEU A 14 12.43 2.97 8.52
C LEU A 14 11.14 2.55 9.25
N PHE A 15 11.00 2.89 10.53
CA PHE A 15 9.81 2.56 11.32
C PHE A 15 8.61 3.48 11.02
N SER A 16 8.85 4.68 10.49
CA SER A 16 7.79 5.60 10.04
C SER A 16 7.04 5.09 8.81
N ALA A 17 7.63 4.19 8.02
CA ALA A 17 7.00 3.60 6.83
C ALA A 17 6.10 2.39 7.14
N SER A 18 6.16 1.85 8.36
CA SER A 18 5.47 0.59 8.73
C SER A 18 4.09 0.78 9.37
N ILE A 19 3.55 1.99 9.39
CA ILE A 19 2.17 2.23 9.83
C ILE A 19 1.25 2.32 8.61
N SER A 20 1.17 1.21 7.88
CA SER A 20 0.06 0.94 6.95
C SER A 20 -1.19 0.69 7.80
N PHE A 21 -1.77 1.77 8.31
CA PHE A 21 -3.13 1.73 8.81
C PHE A 21 -4.00 1.37 7.61
N ALA A 22 -4.66 0.21 7.64
CA ALA A 22 -5.74 -0.10 6.71
C ALA A 22 -6.70 1.10 6.69
N ASP A 23 -6.65 1.87 5.61
CA ASP A 23 -7.39 3.10 5.44
C ASP A 23 -8.88 2.74 5.47
N LYS A 24 -9.56 3.07 6.57
CA LYS A 24 -10.99 2.78 6.73
C LYS A 24 -11.87 3.77 5.95
N GLU A 25 -11.31 4.74 5.23
CA GLU A 25 -12.07 5.86 4.67
C GLU A 25 -12.79 5.51 3.36
N ASP A 26 -12.36 4.47 2.64
CA ASP A 26 -12.96 4.07 1.36
C ASP A 26 -14.04 2.97 1.47
N GLY A 27 -14.19 2.36 2.66
CA GLY A 27 -15.15 1.29 2.91
C GLY A 27 -14.80 -0.05 2.22
N VAL A 28 -13.61 -0.18 1.64
CA VAL A 28 -13.14 -1.42 1.01
C VAL A 28 -12.61 -2.35 2.11
N ALA A 29 -13.08 -3.60 2.12
CA ALA A 29 -12.62 -4.57 3.11
C ALA A 29 -11.23 -5.10 2.76
N VAL A 30 -10.43 -5.40 3.79
CA VAL A 30 -9.21 -6.20 3.63
C VAL A 30 -9.59 -7.60 3.18
N LEU A 31 -8.86 -8.15 2.21
CA LEU A 31 -9.12 -9.48 1.67
C LEU A 31 -8.77 -10.56 2.70
N ASN A 32 -9.59 -11.62 2.71
CA ASN A 32 -9.33 -12.84 3.45
C ASN A 32 -8.45 -13.79 2.61
N ASN A 33 -8.11 -14.98 3.13
CA ASN A 33 -7.23 -15.94 2.44
C ASN A 33 -7.82 -16.51 1.13
N GLU A 34 -9.13 -16.42 0.95
CA GLU A 34 -9.85 -16.90 -0.25
C GLU A 34 -10.83 -15.82 -0.71
N PRO A 35 -10.31 -14.68 -1.24
CA PRO A 35 -11.15 -13.57 -1.61
C PRO A 35 -11.92 -13.91 -2.88
N THR A 36 -13.20 -13.51 -2.90
CA THR A 36 -13.98 -13.61 -4.14
C THR A 36 -13.43 -12.62 -5.17
N GLU A 37 -13.54 -12.93 -6.47
CA GLU A 37 -13.22 -11.99 -7.56
C GLU A 37 -13.84 -10.61 -7.37
N LYS A 38 -15.07 -10.56 -6.88
CA LYS A 38 -15.77 -9.31 -6.61
C LYS A 38 -15.09 -8.48 -5.51
N ALA A 39 -14.51 -9.12 -4.50
CA ALA A 39 -13.77 -8.46 -3.44
C ALA A 39 -12.42 -7.95 -3.96
N MET A 40 -11.72 -8.75 -4.77
CA MET A 40 -10.49 -8.30 -5.44
C MET A 40 -10.74 -7.11 -6.38
N GLN A 41 -11.83 -7.14 -7.14
CA GLN A 41 -12.25 -6.00 -7.97
C GLN A 41 -12.55 -4.75 -7.14
N ALA A 42 -13.20 -4.88 -6.00
CA ALA A 42 -13.45 -3.73 -5.12
C ALA A 42 -12.14 -3.06 -4.65
N VAL A 43 -11.10 -3.85 -4.39
CA VAL A 43 -9.76 -3.32 -4.06
C VAL A 43 -9.09 -2.65 -5.28
N ARG A 44 -9.18 -3.25 -6.47
CA ARG A 44 -8.67 -2.64 -7.72
C ARG A 44 -9.35 -1.30 -8.00
N ASP A 45 -10.67 -1.24 -7.85
CA ASP A 45 -11.47 -0.03 -8.05
C ASP A 45 -11.15 1.03 -6.98
N GLY A 46 -10.99 0.61 -5.71
CA GLY A 46 -10.57 1.48 -4.61
C GLY A 46 -9.20 2.10 -4.86
N ALA A 47 -8.21 1.31 -5.30
CA ALA A 47 -6.88 1.80 -5.66
C ALA A 47 -6.95 2.81 -6.81
N LYS A 48 -7.75 2.51 -7.84
CA LYS A 48 -7.96 3.42 -8.96
C LYS A 48 -8.53 4.76 -8.49
N THR A 49 -9.62 4.76 -7.72
CA THR A 49 -10.25 5.99 -7.23
C THR A 49 -9.34 6.78 -6.30
N ARG A 50 -8.55 6.10 -5.45
CA ARG A 50 -7.64 6.78 -4.52
C ARG A 50 -6.42 7.37 -5.21
N CYS A 51 -5.85 6.65 -6.18
CA CYS A 51 -4.58 6.99 -6.80
C CYS A 51 -4.72 7.68 -8.18
N GLU A 52 -5.94 7.86 -8.72
CA GLU A 52 -6.12 8.49 -10.04
C GLU A 52 -5.67 9.95 -10.11
N ASN A 53 -5.72 10.67 -8.98
CA ASN A 53 -5.35 12.09 -8.88
C ASN A 53 -3.86 12.31 -8.59
N VAL A 54 -3.06 11.24 -8.49
CA VAL A 54 -1.61 11.34 -8.35
C VAL A 54 -1.01 11.65 -9.73
N GLU A 55 -0.40 12.82 -9.88
CA GLU A 55 0.11 13.33 -11.16
C GLU A 55 1.41 12.65 -11.60
N GLU A 56 2.30 12.31 -10.65
CA GLU A 56 3.55 11.63 -10.95
C GLU A 56 3.32 10.11 -11.12
N GLU A 57 3.77 9.54 -12.24
CA GLU A 57 3.57 8.12 -12.55
C GLU A 57 4.23 7.20 -11.50
N ASP A 58 5.41 7.58 -11.01
CA ASP A 58 6.16 6.82 -10.02
C ASP A 58 5.41 6.79 -8.68
N GLU A 59 4.92 7.95 -8.24
CA GLU A 59 4.10 8.08 -7.03
C GLU A 59 2.76 7.38 -7.16
N LYS A 60 2.17 7.39 -8.37
CA LYS A 60 0.91 6.70 -8.66
C LYS A 60 1.08 5.19 -8.58
N GLN A 61 2.16 4.64 -9.13
CA GLN A 61 2.49 3.22 -9.03
C GLN A 61 2.72 2.82 -7.58
N GLN A 62 3.45 3.63 -6.82
CA GLN A 62 3.66 3.41 -5.39
C GLN A 62 2.33 3.46 -4.62
N CYS A 63 1.46 4.42 -4.90
CA CYS A 63 0.14 4.54 -4.28
C CYS A 63 -0.72 3.28 -4.49
N VAL A 64 -0.76 2.76 -5.73
CA VAL A 64 -1.51 1.53 -6.05
C VAL A 64 -0.90 0.32 -5.33
N ALA A 65 0.43 0.18 -5.34
CA ALA A 65 1.11 -0.92 -4.66
C ALA A 65 0.86 -0.90 -3.14
N ASP A 66 0.96 0.28 -2.53
CA ASP A 66 0.71 0.48 -1.10
C ASP A 66 -0.76 0.19 -0.75
N TYR A 67 -1.69 0.54 -1.64
CA TYR A 67 -3.12 0.24 -1.46
C TYR A 67 -3.38 -1.27 -1.53
N TYR A 68 -2.83 -1.96 -2.52
CA TYR A 68 -2.97 -3.41 -2.65
C TYR A 68 -2.39 -4.15 -1.43
N ALA A 69 -1.22 -3.72 -0.95
CA ALA A 69 -0.62 -4.25 0.26
C ALA A 69 -1.50 -4.05 1.50
N GLN A 70 -2.15 -2.90 1.65
CA GLN A 70 -3.09 -2.63 2.76
C GLN A 70 -4.31 -3.54 2.75
N HIS A 71 -4.76 -3.97 1.57
CA HIS A 71 -5.94 -4.81 1.40
C HIS A 71 -5.60 -6.30 1.19
N ASN A 72 -4.36 -6.75 1.41
CA ASN A 72 -3.90 -8.12 1.16
C ASN A 72 -4.15 -8.60 -0.28
N LEU A 73 -4.12 -7.68 -1.25
CA LEU A 73 -4.21 -8.05 -2.66
C LEU A 73 -2.79 -8.27 -3.20
N GLU A 74 -2.39 -9.54 -3.30
CA GLU A 74 -1.13 -9.92 -3.93
C GLU A 74 -1.35 -10.06 -5.44
N GLU A 75 -1.19 -8.95 -6.17
CA GLU A 75 -1.10 -8.99 -7.63
C GLU A 75 0.36 -9.06 -8.06
N GLU A 76 0.73 -10.15 -8.74
CA GLU A 76 1.99 -10.17 -9.47
C GLU A 76 1.92 -9.12 -10.59
N PRO A 77 2.98 -8.31 -10.80
CA PRO A 77 3.04 -7.43 -11.95
C PRO A 77 2.87 -8.28 -13.21
N SER A 78 1.83 -8.02 -13.99
CA SER A 78 1.60 -8.74 -15.24
C SER A 78 2.79 -8.49 -16.17
N CYS A 79 3.63 -9.51 -16.35
CA CYS A 79 4.64 -9.55 -17.41
C CYS A 79 3.94 -9.78 -18.75
N ASP A 80 3.33 -8.73 -19.32
CA ASP A 80 2.86 -8.71 -20.71
C ASP A 80 3.72 -7.73 -21.53
#